data_AF-A0A6I3N7S9-F1
#
_entry.id   AF-A0A6I3N7S9-F1
#
_cell.length_a   1.000
_cell.length_b   1.000
_cell.length_c   1.000
_cell.angle_alpha   90.00
_cell.angle_beta   90.00
_cell.angle_gamma   90.00
#
_symmetry.space_group_name_H-M   'P 1'
#
loop_
_entity.id
_entity.type
_entity.pdbx_description
1 polymer ?
#
loop_
_entity_poly.entity_id
_entity_poly.type
_entity_poly.pdbx_seq_one_letter_code
_entity_poly.pdbx_strand_id
1 'polypeptide(L)'
;MNYRKWTLTFFFITTFTVAQSQNIGKTKLEWNYNGTLDNVLKAIGDDYNIHFVYDSLQLQNINVTYYAFEENTLSRLFDEWKNQWNLFSYVEKDRTVLITNKPLTHNERKERITELTKK
;
A
#
# COMPACT_ATOMS: atom_id res chain seq x y z
N MET A 1 -35.50 52.11 -46.93
CA MET A 1 -36.30 51.21 -46.07
C MET A 1 -36.40 49.88 -46.80
N ASN A 2 -36.25 48.77 -46.07
CA ASN A 2 -36.40 47.35 -46.48
C ASN A 2 -35.12 46.53 -46.75
N TYR A 3 -34.79 45.71 -45.75
CA TYR A 3 -34.29 44.31 -45.74
C TYR A 3 -33.02 43.97 -46.54
N ARG A 4 -32.06 43.16 -46.09
CA ARG A 4 -31.93 42.21 -44.98
C ARG A 4 -30.42 41.92 -44.92
N LYS A 5 -29.73 42.20 -43.82
CA LYS A 5 -28.34 41.75 -43.62
C LYS A 5 -28.42 40.30 -43.14
N TRP A 6 -28.01 39.36 -43.98
CA TRP A 6 -27.78 37.99 -43.56
C TRP A 6 -26.52 37.97 -42.68
N THR A 7 -26.71 37.92 -41.37
CA THR A 7 -25.65 37.58 -40.42
C THR A 7 -25.40 36.08 -40.55
N LEU A 8 -24.31 35.71 -41.21
CA LEU A 8 -23.80 34.35 -41.22
C LEU A 8 -23.16 34.09 -39.85
N THR A 9 -23.97 33.59 -38.91
CA THR A 9 -23.47 33.05 -37.66
C THR A 9 -22.76 31.74 -37.97
N PHE A 10 -21.44 31.76 -38.07
CA PHE A 10 -20.65 30.53 -38.01
C PHE A 10 -19.90 30.49 -36.69
N PHE A 11 -20.52 29.73 -35.79
CA PHE A 11 -19.93 28.87 -34.78
C PHE A 11 -18.50 29.22 -34.36
N PHE A 12 -18.41 29.66 -33.10
CA PHE A 12 -17.25 29.45 -32.26
C PHE A 12 -16.80 27.98 -32.38
N ILE A 13 -15.81 27.70 -33.22
CA ILE A 13 -14.93 26.56 -32.98
C ILE A 13 -13.99 27.04 -31.89
N THR A 14 -14.49 27.07 -30.65
CA THR A 14 -13.59 26.87 -29.52
C THR A 14 -13.04 25.47 -29.74
N THR A 15 -11.84 25.39 -30.28
CA THR A 15 -11.01 24.22 -30.06
C THR A 15 -10.88 24.09 -28.56
N PHE A 16 -11.76 23.28 -27.96
CA PHE A 16 -11.43 22.66 -26.70
C PHE A 16 -10.17 21.88 -27.02
N THR A 17 -9.02 22.47 -26.72
CA THR A 17 -7.85 21.71 -26.33
C THR A 17 -8.35 20.82 -25.21
N VAL A 18 -8.71 19.58 -25.56
CA VAL A 18 -8.99 18.51 -24.60
C VAL A 18 -7.64 18.11 -24.03
N ALA A 19 -6.97 19.06 -23.38
CA ALA A 19 -5.90 18.78 -22.46
C ALA A 19 -6.57 18.18 -21.22
N GLN A 20 -6.24 16.92 -20.97
CA GLN A 20 -6.51 16.17 -19.74
C GLN A 20 -7.87 15.45 -19.63
N SER A 21 -8.16 14.60 -20.61
CA SER A 21 -8.73 13.28 -20.27
C SER A 21 -7.59 12.33 -19.87
N GLN A 22 -6.99 12.53 -18.69
CA GLN A 22 -6.04 11.56 -18.12
C GLN A 22 -6.18 11.34 -16.60
N ASN A 23 -7.21 11.87 -15.93
CA ASN A 23 -7.34 11.73 -14.47
C ASN A 23 -8.76 11.43 -14.00
N ILE A 24 -9.46 10.51 -14.67
CA ILE A 24 -10.67 9.89 -14.10
C ILE A 24 -10.37 8.39 -14.01
N GLY A 25 -10.08 7.89 -12.81
CA GLY A 25 -10.00 6.45 -12.55
C GLY A 25 -8.82 5.94 -11.72
N LYS A 26 -7.92 6.82 -11.25
CA LYS A 26 -6.97 6.47 -10.18
C LYS A 26 -6.97 7.57 -9.14
N THR A 27 -8.08 7.74 -8.44
CA THR A 27 -7.96 8.17 -7.05
C THR A 27 -7.15 7.05 -6.39
N LYS A 28 -5.82 7.16 -6.42
CA LYS A 28 -4.94 6.22 -5.74
C LYS A 28 -5.30 6.37 -4.28
N LEU A 29 -6.04 5.41 -3.73
CA LEU A 29 -6.27 5.35 -2.30
C LEU A 29 -4.87 5.13 -1.70
N GLU A 30 -4.39 6.18 -1.06
CA GLU A 30 -3.09 6.24 -0.43
C GLU A 30 -3.30 5.98 1.05
N TRP A 31 -2.62 4.96 1.57
CA TRP A 31 -2.58 4.71 3.00
C TRP A 31 -1.24 5.13 3.53
N ASN A 32 -1.27 6.16 4.37
CA ASN A 32 -0.10 6.69 5.05
C ASN A 32 -0.01 6.08 6.44
N TYR A 33 0.95 5.18 6.62
CA TYR A 33 1.22 4.57 7.91
C TYR A 33 2.40 5.30 8.55
N ASN A 34 2.09 6.05 9.61
CA ASN A 34 3.05 6.81 10.40
C ASN A 34 2.99 6.32 11.85
N GLY A 35 4.09 5.79 12.36
CA GLY A 35 4.16 5.38 13.75
C GLY A 35 5.26 4.37 14.03
N THR A 36 5.17 3.68 15.17
CA THR A 36 6.03 2.54 15.44
C THR A 36 5.68 1.39 14.50
N LEU A 37 6.65 0.54 14.17
CA LEU A 37 6.41 -0.67 13.37
C LEU A 37 5.20 -1.48 13.85
N ASP A 38 5.00 -1.58 15.16
CA ASP A 38 3.88 -2.28 15.79
C ASP A 38 2.52 -1.69 15.41
N ASN A 39 2.38 -0.37 15.45
CA ASN A 39 1.16 0.30 15.03
C ASN A 39 0.90 0.11 13.53
N VAL A 40 1.95 0.16 12.71
CA VAL A 40 1.86 -0.07 11.27
C VAL A 40 1.41 -1.51 10.98
N LEU A 41 2.03 -2.49 11.64
CA LEU A 41 1.68 -3.91 11.51
C LEU A 41 0.25 -4.18 11.96
N LYS A 42 -0.18 -3.57 13.06
CA LYS A 42 -1.56 -3.71 13.54
C LYS A 42 -2.56 -3.16 12.53
N ALA A 43 -2.33 -1.97 12.00
CA ALA A 43 -3.22 -1.36 11.03
C ALA A 43 -3.30 -2.17 9.72
N ILE A 44 -2.17 -2.67 9.21
CA ILE A 44 -2.17 -3.59 8.05
C ILE A 44 -2.90 -4.90 8.41
N GLY A 45 -2.69 -5.41 9.63
CA GLY A 45 -3.31 -6.64 10.11
C GLY A 45 -4.83 -6.54 10.13
N ASP A 46 -5.35 -5.41 10.59
CA ASP A 46 -6.78 -5.12 10.63
C ASP A 46 -7.36 -4.95 9.20
N ASP A 47 -6.67 -4.23 8.31
CA ASP A 47 -7.13 -3.99 6.93
C ASP A 47 -7.17 -5.26 6.07
N TYR A 48 -6.17 -6.14 6.22
CA TYR A 48 -6.02 -7.35 5.40
C TYR A 48 -6.43 -8.65 6.11
N ASN A 49 -6.88 -8.56 7.37
CA ASN A 49 -7.17 -9.72 8.23
C ASN A 49 -5.97 -10.69 8.30
N ILE A 50 -4.81 -10.12 8.64
CA ILE A 50 -3.51 -10.81 8.79
C ILE A 50 -3.10 -10.78 10.26
N HIS A 51 -2.61 -11.91 10.78
CA HIS A 51 -2.07 -11.99 12.12
C HIS A 51 -0.54 -11.85 12.10
N PHE A 52 -0.02 -10.68 12.47
CA PHE A 52 1.43 -10.48 12.55
C PHE A 52 1.99 -11.02 13.85
N VAL A 53 3.04 -11.85 13.74
CA VAL A 53 3.82 -12.36 14.85
C VAL A 53 5.24 -11.88 14.67
N TYR A 54 5.82 -11.26 15.68
CA TYR A 54 7.15 -10.70 15.59
C TYR A 54 7.85 -10.74 16.94
N ASP A 55 9.17 -10.83 16.90
CA ASP A 55 9.96 -10.55 18.09
C ASP A 55 9.72 -9.11 18.54
N SER A 56 10.05 -8.79 19.80
CA SER A 56 10.20 -7.40 20.26
C SER A 56 11.37 -6.75 19.53
N LEU A 57 11.24 -6.59 18.21
CA LEU A 57 12.04 -5.75 17.37
C LEU A 57 11.97 -4.38 18.00
N GLN A 58 13.10 -3.72 18.27
CA GLN A 58 13.08 -2.34 18.72
C GLN A 58 12.31 -1.54 17.66
N LEU A 59 11.06 -1.20 17.97
CA LEU A 59 10.09 -0.70 17.01
C LEU A 59 10.48 0.72 16.65
N GLN A 60 11.36 0.84 15.66
CA GLN A 60 11.74 2.13 15.11
C GLN A 60 10.47 2.83 14.59
N ASN A 61 10.50 4.16 14.64
CA ASN A 61 9.48 4.93 13.94
C ASN A 61 9.66 4.71 12.44
N ILE A 62 8.55 4.34 11.82
CA ILE A 62 8.44 4.01 10.42
C ILE A 62 7.40 4.95 9.80
N ASN A 63 7.76 5.48 8.65
CA ASN A 63 6.88 6.23 7.79
C ASN A 63 6.87 5.52 6.43
N VAL A 64 5.75 4.89 6.10
CA VAL A 64 5.55 4.28 4.78
C VAL A 64 4.21 4.68 4.22
N THR A 65 4.24 5.04 2.94
CA THR A 65 3.08 5.34 2.12
C THR A 65 2.83 4.17 1.19
N TYR A 66 1.62 3.61 1.20
CA TYR A 66 1.21 2.53 0.29
C TYR A 66 0.04 2.96 -0.60
N TYR A 67 -0.08 2.30 -1.75
CA TYR A 67 -1.13 2.55 -2.73
C TYR A 67 -2.04 1.33 -2.83
N ALA A 68 -3.31 1.48 -2.45
CA ALA A 68 -4.30 0.41 -2.24
C ALA A 68 -4.65 -0.47 -3.45
N PHE A 69 -4.11 -0.17 -4.63
CA PHE A 69 -4.49 -0.82 -5.90
C PHE A 69 -3.30 -1.45 -6.62
N GLU A 70 -2.14 -1.58 -5.97
CA GLU A 70 -1.05 -2.39 -6.52
C GLU A 70 -1.26 -3.86 -6.10
N GLU A 71 -1.43 -4.76 -7.08
CA GLU A 71 -1.61 -6.22 -6.89
C GLU A 71 -0.54 -6.88 -6.00
N ASN A 72 0.58 -6.19 -5.76
CA ASN A 72 1.73 -6.67 -5.00
C ASN A 72 2.07 -5.81 -3.77
N THR A 73 1.13 -5.01 -3.25
CA THR A 73 1.39 -4.04 -2.16
C THR A 73 2.08 -4.68 -0.95
N LEU A 74 1.59 -5.83 -0.48
CA LEU A 74 2.19 -6.53 0.68
C LEU A 74 3.54 -7.19 0.36
N SER A 75 3.70 -7.77 -0.83
CA SER A 75 4.98 -8.38 -1.24
C SER A 75 6.07 -7.32 -1.34
N ARG A 76 5.76 -6.19 -1.98
CA ARG A 76 6.65 -5.05 -2.12
C ARG A 76 7.01 -4.45 -0.76
N LEU A 77 6.03 -4.36 0.13
CA LEU A 77 6.22 -3.90 1.51
C LEU A 77 7.20 -4.81 2.26
N PHE A 78 7.05 -6.13 2.17
CA PHE A 78 8.00 -7.06 2.80
C PHE A 78 9.40 -6.97 2.19
N ASP A 79 9.51 -6.76 0.87
CA ASP A 79 10.80 -6.56 0.20
C ASP A 79 11.47 -5.25 0.63
N GLU A 80 10.71 -4.16 0.75
CA GLU A 80 11.20 -2.87 1.25
C GLU A 80 11.71 -3.00 2.69
N TRP A 81 10.98 -3.70 3.56
CA TRP A 81 11.38 -3.94 4.95
C TRP A 81 12.65 -4.80 5.06
N LYS A 82 12.80 -5.79 4.19
CA LYS A 82 14.02 -6.57 4.08
C LYS A 82 15.20 -5.71 3.66
N ASN A 83 15.03 -4.88 2.64
CA ASN A 83 16.12 -4.09 2.08
C ASN A 83 16.53 -2.91 2.97
N GLN A 84 15.58 -2.26 3.65
CA GLN A 84 15.84 -1.09 4.48
C GLN A 84 16.22 -1.44 5.92
N TRP A 85 15.59 -2.47 6.49
CA TRP A 85 15.69 -2.78 7.92
C TRP A 85 16.16 -4.20 8.21
N ASN A 86 16.53 -4.96 7.18
CA ASN A 86 16.96 -6.36 7.31
C ASN A 86 15.90 -7.22 8.03
N LEU A 87 14.62 -6.95 7.76
CA LEU A 87 13.49 -7.72 8.28
C LEU A 87 13.05 -8.79 7.29
N PHE A 88 12.98 -10.03 7.77
CA PHE A 88 12.55 -11.19 7.02
C PHE A 88 11.10 -11.50 7.38
N SER A 89 10.24 -11.60 6.36
CA SER A 89 8.82 -11.90 6.53
C SER A 89 8.50 -13.29 5.98
N TYR A 90 7.70 -14.06 6.72
CA TYR A 90 7.29 -15.41 6.37
C TYR A 90 5.79 -15.56 6.49
N VAL A 91 5.13 -15.87 5.39
CA VAL A 91 3.68 -16.07 5.34
C VAL A 91 3.35 -17.54 5.58
N GLU A 92 2.51 -17.82 6.57
CA GLU A 92 1.99 -19.14 6.87
C GLU A 92 0.55 -19.31 6.36
N LYS A 93 0.06 -20.55 6.31
CA LYS A 93 -1.23 -20.91 5.66
C LYS A 93 -2.47 -20.34 6.34
N ASP A 94 -2.36 -19.99 7.61
CA ASP A 94 -3.40 -19.47 8.50
C ASP A 94 -3.50 -17.94 8.48
N ARG A 95 -2.90 -17.28 7.48
CA ARG A 95 -2.77 -15.80 7.42
C ARG A 95 -1.92 -15.22 8.54
N THR A 96 -1.12 -16.05 9.20
CA THR A 96 -0.07 -15.58 10.10
C THR A 96 1.14 -15.14 9.29
N VAL A 97 1.69 -13.97 9.62
CA VAL A 97 2.94 -13.47 9.05
C VAL A 97 3.96 -13.31 10.17
N LEU A 98 5.02 -14.12 10.13
CA LEU A 98 6.15 -14.02 11.04
C LEU A 98 7.16 -13.00 10.52
N ILE A 99 7.53 -12.01 11.33
CA ILE A 99 8.57 -11.02 11.02
C ILE A 99 9.74 -11.18 12.00
N THR A 100 10.96 -11.22 11.45
CA THR A 100 12.18 -11.51 12.20
C THR A 100 13.36 -10.71 11.65
N ASN A 101 14.36 -10.43 12.47
CA ASN A 101 15.60 -9.75 12.06
C ASN A 101 16.68 -10.70 11.50
N LYS A 102 16.38 -11.98 11.39
CA LYS A 102 17.27 -13.01 10.85
C LYS A 102 16.52 -13.98 9.93
N PRO A 103 17.19 -14.57 8.94
CA PRO A 103 16.59 -15.64 8.16
C PRO A 103 16.37 -16.90 9.02
N LEU A 104 15.25 -17.58 8.81
CA LEU A 104 14.86 -18.80 9.49
C LEU A 104 14.51 -19.93 8.50
N THR A 105 14.80 -21.17 8.88
CA THR A 105 14.34 -22.38 8.20
C THR A 105 12.87 -22.67 8.51
N HIS A 106 12.25 -23.65 7.81
CA HIS A 106 10.85 -24.01 8.05
C HIS A 106 10.57 -24.47 9.49
N ASN A 107 11.48 -25.26 10.08
CA ASN A 107 11.27 -25.78 11.44
C ASN A 107 11.42 -24.68 12.49
N GLU A 108 12.42 -23.80 12.34
CA GLU A 108 12.64 -22.67 13.24
C GLU A 108 11.48 -21.67 13.23
N ARG A 109 10.85 -21.45 12.06
CA ARG A 109 9.65 -20.58 11.97
C ARG A 109 8.51 -21.09 12.84
N LYS A 110 8.21 -22.39 12.77
CA LYS A 110 7.12 -23.01 13.55
C LYS A 110 7.37 -22.93 15.05
N GLU A 111 8.60 -23.19 15.47
CA GLU A 111 9.03 -23.06 16.86
C GLU A 111 8.87 -21.61 17.32
N ARG A 112 9.35 -20.64 16.52
CA ARG A 112 9.30 -19.23 16.87
C ARG A 112 7.88 -18.68 16.98
N ILE A 113 6.99 -19.05 16.07
CA ILE A 113 5.57 -18.67 16.15
C ILE A 113 4.94 -19.24 17.43
N THR A 114 5.24 -20.50 17.75
CA THR A 114 4.73 -21.15 18.97
C THR A 114 5.24 -20.47 20.24
N GLU A 115 6.49 -20.03 20.26
CA GLU A 115 7.07 -19.30 21.40
C GLU A 115 6.43 -17.92 21.59
N LEU A 116 6.23 -17.18 20.50
CA LEU A 116 5.74 -15.80 20.54
C LEU A 116 4.24 -15.71 20.80
N THR A 117 3.46 -16.71 20.41
CA THR A 117 1.99 -16.74 20.62
C THR A 117 1.60 -17.23 22.02
N LYS A 118 2.52 -17.84 22.78
CA LYS A 118 2.29 -18.29 24.16
C LYS A 118 2.51 -17.22 25.23
N LYS A 119 3.11 -16.10 24.87
CA LYS A 119 3.35 -14.95 25.75
C LYS A 119 2.12 -14.06 25.82
#